data_AF-A0A1G5IWV2-F1
#
_entry.id   AF-A0A1G5IWV2-F1
#
_cell.length_a   1.000
_cell.length_b   1.000
_cell.length_c   1.000
_cell.angle_alpha   90.00
_cell.angle_beta   90.00
_cell.angle_gamma   90.00
#
_symmetry.space_group_name_H-M   'P 1'
#
loop_
_entity.id
_entity.type
_entity.pdbx_description
1 polymer ?
#
loop_
_entity_poly.entity_id
_entity_poly.type
_entity_poly.pdbx_seq_one_letter_code
_entity_poly.pdbx_strand_id
1 'polypeptide(L)'
;MKNILLILPVLAGCSLMPSDSTPIRTEDGSMVYSITSLYDGEPGSREQAVRSMNIDARNLCMAGYTLISEEARPLMDANGGVRSSRLIWEVKCDKKPEATP
;
A
#
# COMPACT_ATOMS: atom_id res chain seq x y z
N MET A 1 -18.41 15.29 -47.51
CA MET A 1 -18.56 14.50 -46.27
C MET A 1 -17.22 13.86 -45.98
N LYS A 2 -16.50 14.27 -44.92
CA LYS A 2 -15.14 13.80 -44.62
C LYS A 2 -15.14 13.27 -43.19
N ASN A 3 -15.13 11.94 -43.09
CA ASN A 3 -15.27 11.20 -41.85
C ASN A 3 -13.91 11.19 -41.12
N ILE A 4 -13.79 11.90 -40.01
CA ILE A 4 -12.57 11.90 -39.19
C ILE A 4 -12.74 10.83 -38.11
N LEU A 5 -12.05 9.70 -38.30
CA LEU A 5 -11.87 8.68 -37.29
C LEU A 5 -10.90 9.20 -36.21
N LEU A 6 -11.44 9.60 -35.06
CA LEU A 6 -10.69 9.86 -33.85
C LEU A 6 -10.36 8.53 -33.16
N ILE A 7 -9.12 8.06 -33.34
CA ILE A 7 -8.56 6.93 -32.60
C ILE A 7 -8.13 7.48 -31.24
N LEU A 8 -8.91 7.19 -30.19
CA LEU A 8 -8.52 7.42 -28.80
C LEU A 8 -7.53 6.34 -28.38
N PRO A 9 -6.28 6.67 -28.02
CA PRO A 9 -5.37 5.71 -27.42
C PRO A 9 -5.87 5.44 -25.99
N VAL A 10 -6.42 4.25 -25.76
CA VAL A 10 -6.70 3.78 -24.41
C VAL A 10 -5.35 3.54 -23.76
N LEU A 11 -4.90 4.50 -22.95
CA LEU A 11 -3.83 4.30 -21.99
C LEU A 11 -4.30 3.21 -21.03
N ALA A 12 -3.89 1.97 -21.30
CA ALA A 12 -4.02 0.87 -20.36
C ALA A 12 -3.25 1.26 -19.10
N GLY A 13 -4.00 1.71 -18.10
CA GLY A 13 -3.49 2.10 -16.80
C GLY A 13 -2.71 0.95 -16.19
N CYS A 14 -1.58 1.32 -15.61
CA CYS A 14 -0.56 0.44 -15.07
C CYS A 14 -1.14 -0.64 -14.15
N SER A 15 -0.65 -1.86 -14.37
CA SER A 15 -0.58 -3.00 -13.46
C SER A 15 -1.24 -2.79 -12.08
N LEU A 16 -2.40 -3.42 -11.89
CA LEU A 16 -2.82 -3.91 -10.59
C LEU A 16 -1.72 -4.85 -10.10
N MET A 17 -0.78 -4.34 -9.31
CA MET A 17 0.04 -5.18 -8.45
C MET A 17 -0.93 -5.80 -7.43
N PRO A 18 -1.16 -7.13 -7.44
CA PRO A 18 -1.87 -7.75 -6.35
C PRO A 18 -0.97 -7.60 -5.12
N SER A 19 -1.33 -6.68 -4.22
CA SER A 19 -0.78 -6.71 -2.89
C SER A 19 -1.26 -8.03 -2.27
N ASP A 20 -0.35 -8.89 -1.82
CA ASP A 20 -0.62 -10.17 -1.13
C ASP A 20 -1.36 -10.00 0.22
N SER A 21 -2.08 -8.89 0.41
CA SER A 21 -2.82 -8.56 1.60
C SER A 21 -4.26 -9.03 1.44
N THR A 22 -4.53 -10.31 1.67
CA THR A 22 -5.92 -10.75 1.90
C THR A 22 -6.46 -10.00 3.12
N PRO A 23 -7.48 -9.15 2.96
CA PRO A 23 -7.98 -8.36 4.07
C PRO A 23 -8.66 -9.24 5.12
N ILE A 24 -8.45 -8.89 6.38
CA ILE A 24 -9.18 -9.45 7.50
C ILE A 24 -10.39 -8.55 7.74
N ARG A 25 -11.59 -9.13 7.64
CA ARG A 25 -12.83 -8.43 7.99
C ARG A 25 -13.05 -8.52 9.50
N THR A 26 -13.16 -7.36 10.15
CA THR A 26 -13.44 -7.27 11.59
C THR A 26 -14.94 -7.40 11.87
N GLU A 27 -15.31 -7.71 13.12
CA GLU A 27 -16.72 -7.88 13.54
C GLU A 27 -17.58 -6.63 13.28
N ASP A 28 -16.98 -5.43 13.32
CA ASP A 28 -17.62 -4.15 13.02
C ASP A 28 -17.81 -3.88 11.50
N GLY A 29 -17.45 -4.86 10.66
CA GLY A 29 -17.55 -4.79 9.21
C GLY A 29 -16.43 -4.00 8.52
N SER A 30 -15.42 -3.54 9.26
CA SER A 30 -14.26 -2.85 8.69
C SER A 30 -13.29 -3.84 8.05
N MET A 31 -12.46 -3.35 7.13
CA MET A 31 -11.44 -4.13 6.44
C MET A 31 -10.06 -3.72 6.96
N VAL A 32 -9.32 -4.68 7.49
CA VAL A 32 -7.94 -4.52 7.95
C VAL A 32 -7.00 -5.17 6.93
N TYR A 33 -5.95 -4.45 6.56
CA TYR A 33 -4.97 -4.89 5.57
C TYR A 33 -3.58 -4.89 6.20
N SER A 34 -2.76 -5.87 5.84
CA SER A 34 -1.34 -5.91 6.18
C SER A 34 -0.52 -5.52 4.97
N ILE A 35 0.11 -4.35 4.97
CA ILE A 35 1.02 -3.92 3.91
C ILE A 35 2.46 -3.99 4.39
N THR A 36 3.39 -4.28 3.48
CA THR A 36 4.81 -4.47 3.83
C THR A 36 5.72 -3.76 2.86
N SER A 37 6.85 -3.25 3.36
CA SER A 37 7.94 -2.72 2.56
C SER A 37 9.29 -3.18 3.11
N LEU A 38 10.34 -3.08 2.30
CA LEU A 38 11.72 -3.36 2.70
C LEU A 38 12.51 -2.05 2.71
N TYR A 39 13.38 -1.90 3.70
CA TYR A 39 14.39 -0.85 3.73
C TYR A 39 15.72 -1.43 4.22
N ASP A 40 16.83 -0.86 3.80
CA ASP A 40 18.18 -1.27 4.21
C ASP A 40 18.76 -0.31 5.26
N GLY A 41 20.06 -0.39 5.53
CA GLY A 41 20.74 0.48 6.49
C GLY A 41 21.08 1.88 5.96
N GLU A 42 20.77 2.20 4.70
CA GLU A 42 21.16 3.47 4.11
C GLU A 42 20.38 4.64 4.75
N PRO A 43 21.03 5.81 4.96
CA PRO A 43 20.34 6.99 5.48
C PRO A 43 19.11 7.35 4.65
N GLY A 44 17.94 7.48 5.30
CA GLY A 44 16.70 7.87 4.63
C GLY A 44 15.88 6.72 4.02
N SER A 45 16.42 5.50 3.98
CA SER A 45 15.74 4.34 3.37
C SER A 45 14.45 3.98 4.11
N ARG A 46 14.46 4.05 5.45
CA ARG A 46 13.28 3.80 6.28
C ARG A 46 12.19 4.84 6.02
N GLU A 47 12.55 6.12 5.98
CA GLU A 47 11.60 7.20 5.72
C GLU A 47 11.00 7.07 4.32
N GLN A 48 11.79 6.62 3.35
CA GLN A 48 11.29 6.32 2.01
C GLN A 48 10.31 5.15 2.01
N ALA A 49 10.61 4.06 2.73
CA ALA A 49 9.68 2.94 2.89
C ALA A 49 8.36 3.37 3.55
N VAL A 50 8.42 4.17 4.62
CA VAL A 50 7.24 4.75 5.28
C VAL A 50 6.42 5.61 4.32
N ARG A 51 7.07 6.47 3.51
CA ARG A 51 6.38 7.30 2.52
C ARG A 51 5.65 6.45 1.47
N SER A 52 6.32 5.41 0.96
CA SER A 52 5.71 4.48 0.00
C SER A 52 4.52 3.74 0.63
N MET A 53 4.67 3.19 1.84
CA MET A 53 3.58 2.49 2.53
C MET A 53 2.38 3.40 2.82
N ASN A 54 2.61 4.68 3.13
CA ASN A 54 1.51 5.65 3.27
C ASN A 54 0.79 5.92 1.94
N ILE A 55 1.50 5.93 0.81
CA ILE A 55 0.88 6.04 -0.52
C ILE A 55 0.05 4.77 -0.81
N ASP A 56 0.61 3.60 -0.54
CA ASP A 56 -0.05 2.32 -0.76
C ASP A 56 -1.32 2.19 0.09
N ALA A 57 -1.28 2.56 1.37
CA ALA A 57 -2.44 2.54 2.26
C ALA A 57 -3.57 3.46 1.75
N ARG A 58 -3.24 4.67 1.28
CA ARG A 58 -4.24 5.61 0.71
C ARG A 58 -4.86 5.07 -0.57
N ASN A 59 -4.04 4.51 -1.45
CA ASN A 59 -4.50 3.93 -2.71
C ASN A 59 -5.38 2.69 -2.45
N LEU A 60 -5.01 1.89 -1.46
CA LEU A 60 -5.73 0.70 -1.07
C LEU A 60 -7.10 1.02 -0.44
N CYS A 61 -7.15 2.02 0.45
CA CYS A 61 -8.41 2.40 1.11
C CYS A 61 -9.33 3.27 0.24
N MET A 62 -8.79 3.95 -0.79
CA MET A 62 -9.51 4.94 -1.59
C MET A 62 -10.21 6.01 -0.73
N ALA A 63 -9.69 6.24 0.48
CA ALA A 63 -10.21 7.04 1.58
C ALA A 63 -9.10 7.29 2.62
N GLY A 64 -9.46 7.84 3.78
CA GLY A 64 -8.59 7.86 4.96
C GLY A 64 -8.29 6.43 5.47
N TYR A 65 -7.25 6.32 6.27
CA TYR A 65 -6.91 5.08 6.96
C TYR A 65 -6.37 5.38 8.35
N THR A 66 -6.57 4.42 9.25
CA THR A 66 -5.98 4.39 10.58
C THR A 66 -4.86 3.35 10.62
N LEU A 67 -3.65 3.75 10.99
CA LEU A 67 -2.54 2.83 11.27
C LEU A 67 -2.81 2.15 12.62
N ILE A 68 -3.01 0.83 12.60
CA ILE A 68 -3.28 0.02 13.79
C ILE A 68 -1.96 -0.36 14.47
N SER A 69 -1.00 -0.85 13.68
CA SER A 69 0.29 -1.32 14.18
C SER A 69 1.40 -1.08 13.16
N GLU A 70 2.61 -0.88 13.66
CA GLU A 70 3.85 -0.84 12.87
C GLU A 70 4.85 -1.80 13.51
N GLU A 71 5.40 -2.71 12.70
CA GLU A 71 6.45 -3.64 13.12
C GLU A 71 7.63 -3.59 12.13
N ALA A 72 8.85 -3.59 12.66
CA ALA A 72 10.07 -3.73 11.87
C ALA A 72 10.78 -5.04 12.23
N ARG A 73 10.94 -5.95 11.25
CA ARG A 73 11.65 -7.23 11.43
C ARG A 73 12.96 -7.26 10.66
N PRO A 74 14.11 -7.51 11.30
CA PRO A 74 15.37 -7.62 10.59
C PRO A 74 15.38 -8.88 9.71
N LEU A 75 15.93 -8.74 8.51
CA LEU A 75 16.26 -9.83 7.61
C LEU A 75 17.76 -10.05 7.68
N MET A 76 18.14 -11.14 8.33
CA MET A 76 19.53 -11.49 8.57
C MET A 76 20.17 -12.05 7.29
N ASP A 77 21.45 -11.76 7.07
CA ASP A 77 22.28 -12.46 6.10
C ASP A 77 22.83 -13.78 6.67
N ALA A 78 23.54 -14.53 5.84
CA ALA A 78 24.16 -15.80 6.23
C ALA A 78 25.27 -15.66 7.29
N ASN A 79 25.79 -14.45 7.49
CA ASN A 79 26.88 -14.14 8.43
C ASN A 79 26.34 -13.59 9.77
N GLY A 80 25.01 -13.49 9.93
CA GLY A 80 24.38 -12.94 11.12
C GLY A 80 24.35 -11.40 11.17
N GLY A 81 24.65 -10.73 10.05
CA GLY A 81 24.43 -9.30 9.87
C GLY A 81 22.99 -8.99 9.45
N VAL A 82 22.52 -7.76 9.70
CA VAL A 82 21.23 -7.30 9.16
C VAL A 82 21.45 -6.84 7.71
N ARG A 83 20.86 -7.55 6.75
CA ARG A 83 20.91 -7.18 5.32
C ARG A 83 19.91 -6.09 4.99
N SER A 84 18.70 -6.23 5.53
CA SER A 84 17.60 -5.27 5.38
C SER A 84 16.61 -5.48 6.52
N SER A 85 15.62 -4.61 6.62
CA SER A 85 14.50 -4.74 7.54
C SER A 85 13.20 -4.71 6.76
N ARG A 86 12.26 -5.55 7.17
CA ARG A 86 10.89 -5.53 6.68
C ARG A 86 10.05 -4.67 7.60
N LEU A 87 9.48 -3.60 7.06
CA LEU A 87 8.44 -2.80 7.70
C LEU A 87 7.08 -3.42 7.38
N ILE A 88 6.26 -3.62 8.38
CA ILE A 88 4.93 -4.24 8.31
C ILE A 88 3.96 -3.28 8.98
N TRP A 89 2.90 -2.89 8.27
CA TRP A 89 1.82 -2.08 8.82
C TRP A 89 0.51 -2.84 8.75
N GLU A 90 -0.24 -2.81 9.84
CA GLU A 90 -1.66 -3.12 9.81
C GLU A 90 -2.45 -1.82 9.71
N VAL A 91 -3.28 -1.72 8.68
CA VAL A 91 -4.07 -0.51 8.40
C VAL A 91 -5.55 -0.87 8.35
N LYS A 92 -6.38 -0.03 8.98
CA LYS A 92 -7.84 -0.09 8.89
C LYS A 92 -8.30 1.02 7.96
N CYS A 93 -9.04 0.67 6.92
CA CYS A 93 -9.64 1.68 6.05
C CYS A 93 -10.80 2.38 6.75
N ASP A 94 -10.82 3.70 6.67
CA ASP A 94 -11.95 4.48 7.17
C ASP A 94 -13.14 4.28 6.23
N LYS A 95 -14.36 4.33 6.79
CA LYS A 95 -15.57 4.31 5.97
C LYS A 95 -15.56 5.56 5.08
N LYS A 96 -15.86 5.40 3.79
CA LYS A 96 -16.05 6.55 2.91
C LYS A 96 -17.14 7.43 3.53
N PRO A 97 -16.97 8.76 3.58
CA PRO A 97 -18.07 9.63 3.96
C PRO A 97 -19.24 9.34 3.01
N GLU A 98 -20.40 9.04 3.59
CA GLU A 98 -21.63 8.84 2.82
C GLU A 98 -21.85 10.11 1.99
N ALA A 99 -21.95 9.97 0.68
CA ALA A 99 -22.26 11.10 -0.18
C ALA A 99 -23.68 11.56 0.18
N THR A 100 -23.79 12.72 0.84
CA THR A 100 -25.09 13.35 1.09
C THR A 100 -25.79 13.59 -0.27
N PRO A 101 -27.01 13.06 -0.47
CA PRO A 101 -27.76 13.21 -1.72
C PRO A 101 -28.04 14.67 -2.12
#